data_AF-A0A932Z0X7-F1
#
_entry.id   AF-A0A932Z0X7-F1
#
_cell.length_a   1.000
_cell.length_b   1.000
_cell.length_c   1.000
_cell.angle_alpha   90.00
_cell.angle_beta   90.00
_cell.angle_gamma   90.00
#
_symmetry.space_group_name_H-M   'P 1'
#
loop_
_entity.id
_entity.type
_entity.pdbx_description
1 polymer ?
#
loop_
_entity_poly.entity_id
_entity_poly.type
_entity_poly.pdbx_seq_one_letter_code
_entity_poly.pdbx_strand_id
1 'polypeptide(L)' 'MVVTAVEHSEFTDHSRAPLTIAQTTLDAMHVLRVVYRTRGDTRIIITFYPGRIQQYGQHHKT' A
#
# COMPACT_ATOMS: atom_id res chain seq x y z
N MET A 1 0.94 -7.33 8.01
CA MET A 1 1.90 -6.46 8.74
C MET A 1 2.56 -5.50 7.76
N VAL A 2 3.08 -4.34 8.22
CA VAL A 2 3.60 -3.26 7.34
C VAL A 2 4.69 -3.75 6.38
N VAL A 3 5.66 -4.55 6.85
CA VAL A 3 6.75 -5.08 6.01
C VAL A 3 6.19 -5.97 4.90
N THR A 4 5.35 -6.94 5.25
CA THR A 4 4.69 -7.83 4.28
C THR A 4 3.90 -7.04 3.23
N ALA A 5 3.21 -5.97 3.64
CA ALA A 5 2.44 -5.15 2.72
C ALA A 5 3.33 -4.45 1.68
N VAL A 6 4.58 -4.14 2.01
CA VAL A 6 5.53 -3.50 1.08
C VAL A 6 6.24 -4.53 0.19
N GLU A 7 6.50 -5.73 0.70
CA GLU A 7 7.19 -6.79 -0.04
C GLU A 7 6.26 -7.61 -0.93
N HIS A 8 5.01 -7.80 -0.50
CA HIS A 8 4.01 -8.68 -1.10
C HIS A 8 2.64 -7.99 -1.14
N SER A 9 2.61 -6.73 -1.59
CA SER A 9 1.34 -6.01 -1.77
C SER A 9 0.43 -6.70 -2.77
N GLU A 10 -0.87 -6.69 -2.50
CA GLU A 10 -1.90 -7.09 -3.46
C GLU A 10 -2.04 -6.01 -4.55
N PHE A 11 -1.78 -4.76 -4.18
CA PHE A 11 -1.85 -3.63 -5.09
C PHE A 11 -0.78 -2.58 -4.76
N THR A 12 -0.22 -1.97 -5.80
CA THR A 12 0.77 -0.91 -5.67
C THR A 12 0.39 0.29 -6.55
N ASP A 13 0.28 1.47 -5.94
CA ASP A 13 -0.05 2.72 -6.61
C ASP A 13 1.20 3.60 -6.77
N HIS A 14 1.48 3.99 -8.01
CA HIS A 14 2.59 4.89 -8.38
C HIS A 14 2.12 6.26 -8.91
N SER A 15 0.82 6.57 -8.83
CA SER A 15 0.26 7.84 -9.32
C SER A 15 0.78 9.08 -8.59
N ARG A 16 1.43 8.90 -7.43
CA ARG A 16 1.96 9.97 -6.57
C ARG A 16 3.49 10.00 -6.52
N ALA A 17 4.16 9.69 -7.63
CA ALA A 17 5.60 9.74 -7.73
C ALA A 17 6.18 11.05 -7.11
N PRO A 18 7.25 10.98 -6.30
CA PRO A 18 8.15 9.82 -6.10
C PRO A 18 7.68 8.83 -5.02
N LEU A 19 6.45 8.96 -4.50
CA LEU A 19 5.91 8.07 -3.48
C LEU A 19 5.21 6.87 -4.12
N THR A 20 5.33 5.73 -3.44
CA THR A 20 4.61 4.49 -3.77
C THR A 20 3.67 4.16 -2.63
N ILE A 21 2.46 3.68 -2.95
CA ILE A 21 1.51 3.20 -1.96
C ILE A 21 1.27 1.70 -2.18
N ALA A 22 1.82 0.89 -1.28
CA ALA A 22 1.50 -0.53 -1.19
C ALA A 22 0.18 -0.72 -0.44
N GLN A 23 -0.62 -1.69 -0.88
CA GLN A 23 -1.89 -2.03 -0.26
C GLN A 23 -2.06 -3.54 -0.12
N THR A 24 -2.55 -3.97 1.04
CA THR A 24 -2.91 -5.36 1.33
C THR A 24 -4.18 -5.39 2.16
N THR A 25 -5.05 -6.36 1.89
CA THR A 25 -6.27 -6.59 2.66
C THR A 25 -5.95 -6.97 4.10
N LEU A 26 -6.61 -6.32 5.06
CA LEU A 26 -6.52 -6.64 6.49
C LEU A 26 -7.67 -7.56 6.91
N ASP A 27 -8.88 -7.20 6.49
CA ASP A 27 -10.11 -7.94 6.76
C ASP A 27 -11.16 -7.65 5.68
N ALA A 28 -12.39 -8.16 5.84
CA ALA A 28 -13.46 -8.02 4.87
C ALA A 28 -13.88 -6.56 4.56
N MET A 29 -13.51 -5.60 5.41
CA MET A 29 -13.88 -4.18 5.28
C MET A 29 -12.68 -3.24 5.16
N HIS A 30 -11.48 -3.68 5.52
CA HIS A 30 -10.31 -2.82 5.64
C HIS A 30 -9.10 -3.31 4.83
N VAL A 31 -8.34 -2.35 4.33
CA VAL A 31 -7.01 -2.53 3.75
C VAL A 31 -5.98 -1.80 4.59
N LEU A 32 -4.75 -2.31 4.64
CA LEU A 32 -3.58 -1.57 5.08
C LEU A 32 -2.98 -0.86 3.88
N ARG A 33 -2.82 0.46 3.96
CA ARG A 33 -2.07 1.24 2.97
C ARG A 33 -0.75 1.68 3.58
N VAL A 34 0.34 1.48 2.86
CA VAL A 34 1.70 1.83 3.28
C VAL A 34 2.31 2.77 2.24
N VAL A 35 2.59 4.00 2.65
CA VAL A 35 3.23 5.00 1.80
C VAL A 35 4.73 4.97 2.07
N TYR A 36 5.51 4.76 1.03
CA TYR A 36 6.96 4.69 1.12
C TYR A 36 7.63 5.30 -0.11
N ARG A 37 8.93 5.52 0.00
CA ARG A 37 9.81 5.84 -1.13
C ARG A 37 11.02 4.93 -1.13
N THR A 38 11.60 4.69 -2.31
CA THR A 38 12.81 3.88 -2.46
C THR A 38 14.02 4.78 -2.65
N ARG A 39 15.12 4.49 -1.95
CA ARG A 39 16.45 5.10 -2.14
C ARG A 39 17.49 4.00 -2.21
N GLY A 40 18.02 3.72 -3.40
CA GLY A 40 18.81 2.51 -3.63
C GLY A 40 18.01 1.27 -3.24
N ASP A 41 18.58 0.40 -2.42
CA ASP A 41 17.90 -0.81 -1.93
C ASP A 41 17.06 -0.57 -0.67
N THR A 42 17.06 0.66 -0.14
CA THR A 42 16.33 0.99 1.09
C THR A 42 14.93 1.52 0.79
N ARG A 43 13.91 0.87 1.35
CA ARG A 43 12.52 1.36 1.36
C ARG A 43 12.27 2.15 2.64
N ILE A 44 12.00 3.45 2.51
CA ILE A 44 11.72 4.36 3.63
C ILE A 44 10.21 4.50 3.77
N ILE A 45 9.67 3.89 4.82
CA ILE A 45 8.25 4.05 5.19
C ILE A 45 8.02 5.46 5.70
N ILE A 46 7.05 6.16 5.12
CA ILE A 46 6.68 7.52 5.51
C ILE A 46 5.49 7.48 6.47
N THR A 47 4.46 6.71 6.10
CA THR A 47 3.27 6.49 6.92
C THR A 47 2.57 5.20 6.51
N PHE A 48 1.77 4.65 7.40
CA PHE A 48 0.86 3.55 7.10
C PHE A 48 -0.44 3.77 7.88
N TYR A 49 -1.55 3.37 7.28
CA TYR A 49 -2.87 3.54 7.89
C TYR A 49 -3.85 2.49 7.34
N PRO A 50 -4.81 2.04 8.16
CA PRO A 50 -5.94 1.29 7.65
C PRO A 50 -6.89 2.23 6.88
N GLY A 51 -7.45 1.73 5.79
CA GLY A 51 -8.49 2.41 5.01
C GLY A 51 -9.65 1.46 4.70
N ARG A 52 -10.82 1.98 4.37
CA ARG A 52 -11.97 1.14 3.99
C ARG A 52 -11.80 0.60 2.57
N ILE A 53 -12.10 -0.68 2.35
CA ILE A 53 -12.10 -1.32 1.02
C ILE A 53 -13.01 -0.57 0.04
N GLN A 54 -14.15 -0.06 0.50
CA GLN A 54 -15.06 0.69 -0.38
C GLN A 54 -14.42 1.95 -0.98
N GLN A 55 -13.44 2.55 -0.27
CA GLN A 55 -12.76 3.77 -0.69
C GLN A 55 -11.53 3.46 -1.58
N TYR A 56 -10.82 2.36 -1.32
CA TYR A 56 -9.51 2.08 -1.94
C TYR A 56 -9.39 0.73 -2.65
N GLY A 57 -10.36 -0.16 -2.48
CA GLY A 57 -10.40 -1.51 -3.05
C GLY A 57 -10.85 -1.56 -4.51
N GLN A 58 -11.33 -0.45 -5.08
CA GLN A 58 -11.78 -0.36 -6.48
C GLN A 58 -10.67 -0.58 -7.51
N HIS A 59 -9.41 -0.68 -7.09
CA HIS A 59 -8.27 -0.95 -7.95
C HIS A 59 -7.97 -2.45 -8.19
N HIS A 60 -8.79 -3.37 -7.66
CA HIS A 60 -8.68 -4.83 -7.89
C HIS A 60 -9.31 -5.32 -9.22
N LYS A 61 -9.54 -4.45 -10.21
CA LYS A 61 -10.06 -4.87 -11.52
C LYS A 61 -8.93 -4.97 -12.54
N THR A 62 -8.33 -6.15 -12.63
CA THR A 62 -7.89 -6.84 -13.87
C THR A 62 -7.43 -8.24 -13.51
#